data_AF-A0A7V5HN76-F1
#
_entry.id   AF-A0A7V5HN76-F1
#
_cell.length_a   1.000
_cell.length_b   1.000
_cell.length_c   1.000
_cell.angle_alpha   90.00
_cell.angle_beta   90.00
_cell.angle_gamma   90.00
#
_symmetry.space_group_name_H-M   'P 1'
#
loop_
_entity.id
_entity.type
_entity.pdbx_description
1 polymer ?
#
loop_
_entity_poly.entity_id
_entity_poly.type
_entity_poly.pdbx_seq_one_letter_code
_entity_poly.pdbx_strand_id
1 'polypeptide(L)'
;MAPIKDTSLGVMSLEDSEKIWEMEKEWNNLLTKIPNSHPFMTPYWLGVTLELYGVMHEGKIYTLEIDRELAGITLLDVDMENRRGKILSPRYPNYFNEFIAYHEIREEFVEEILSALDVFIVTQIPESSPYYWIIKKLAENKKYGINITGQRNLKSLIVPENVEKWLYKIKGKASRIITSTLKRAKRFEEIETKRIEDVSELVDR
;
A
#
# COMPACT_ATOMS: atom_id res chain seq x y z
N MET A 1 -5.35 20.00 21.28
CA MET A 1 -4.20 19.54 20.49
C MET A 1 -3.46 20.78 20.02
N ALA A 2 -2.13 20.81 20.15
CA ALA A 2 -1.35 21.95 19.65
C ALA A 2 -1.46 21.97 18.12
N PRO A 3 -1.60 23.14 17.47
CA PRO A 3 -1.59 23.22 16.02
C PRO A 3 -0.23 22.71 15.53
N ILE A 4 -0.25 21.76 14.60
CA ILE A 4 0.94 21.27 13.91
C ILE A 4 1.51 22.49 13.19
N LYS A 5 2.69 22.96 13.62
CA LYS A 5 3.36 24.11 12.99
C LYS A 5 3.84 23.68 11.60
N ASP A 6 3.70 24.58 10.62
CA ASP A 6 4.22 24.46 9.25
C ASP A 6 3.73 23.25 8.44
N THR A 7 2.42 23.03 8.41
CA THR A 7 1.77 22.09 7.47
C THR A 7 1.35 22.78 6.18
N SER A 8 1.60 22.15 5.02
CA SER A 8 1.06 22.61 3.74
C SER A 8 0.46 21.46 2.94
N LEU A 9 -0.79 21.61 2.50
CA LEU A 9 -1.46 20.71 1.57
C LEU A 9 -1.12 21.13 0.14
N GLY A 10 -0.41 20.27 -0.59
CA GLY A 10 -0.15 20.39 -2.01
C GLY A 10 -1.20 19.63 -2.83
N VAL A 11 -1.55 20.16 -4.00
CA VAL A 11 -2.43 19.50 -4.96
C VAL A 11 -1.80 19.59 -6.35
N MET A 12 -1.64 18.45 -7.00
CA MET A 12 -1.03 18.35 -8.34
C MET A 12 -1.93 17.55 -9.28
N SER A 13 -2.03 17.97 -10.54
CA SER A 13 -2.70 17.20 -11.59
C SER A 13 -1.88 15.95 -11.95
N LEU A 14 -2.58 14.84 -12.16
CA LEU A 14 -2.01 13.55 -12.53
C LEU A 14 -1.87 13.35 -14.05
N GLU A 15 -2.33 14.33 -14.85
CA GLU A 15 -2.07 14.38 -16.30
C GLU A 15 -0.57 14.45 -16.60
N ASP A 16 0.21 14.97 -15.66
CA ASP A 16 1.68 14.97 -15.68
C ASP A 16 2.20 13.74 -14.92
N SER A 17 2.09 12.54 -15.50
CA SER A 17 2.57 11.31 -14.85
C SER A 17 4.07 11.37 -14.48
N GLU A 18 4.83 12.24 -15.13
CA GLU A 18 6.22 12.57 -14.79
C GLU A 18 6.39 13.02 -13.33
N LYS A 19 5.39 13.67 -12.73
CA LYS A 19 5.43 14.11 -11.33
C LYS A 19 5.53 12.97 -10.33
N ILE A 20 5.02 11.79 -10.68
CA ILE A 20 5.17 10.59 -9.83
C ILE A 20 6.65 10.22 -9.73
N TRP A 21 7.39 10.36 -10.84
CA TRP A 21 8.82 10.09 -10.90
C TRP A 21 9.63 11.19 -10.20
N GLU A 22 9.22 12.45 -10.29
CA GLU A 22 9.85 13.55 -9.56
C GLU A 22 9.78 13.35 -8.03
N MET A 23 8.68 12.79 -7.53
CA MET A 23 8.44 12.54 -6.10
C MET A 23 8.88 11.15 -5.62
N GLU A 24 9.52 10.35 -6.48
CA GLU A 24 9.82 8.94 -6.19
C GLU A 24 10.60 8.80 -4.88
N LYS A 25 11.58 9.68 -4.67
CA LYS A 25 12.48 9.61 -3.52
C LYS A 25 11.77 9.97 -2.22
N GLU A 26 11.03 11.08 -2.17
CA GLU A 26 10.29 11.47 -0.97
C GLU A 26 9.19 10.44 -0.64
N TRP A 27 8.49 9.94 -1.66
CA TRP A 27 7.44 8.94 -1.48
C TRP A 27 7.99 7.62 -0.96
N ASN A 28 9.08 7.10 -1.53
CA ASN A 28 9.71 5.89 -1.00
C ASN A 28 10.19 6.10 0.45
N ASN A 29 10.76 7.26 0.78
CA ASN A 29 11.13 7.59 2.16
C ASN A 29 9.91 7.59 3.11
N LEU A 30 8.79 8.19 2.70
CA LEU A 30 7.52 8.13 3.43
C LEU A 30 7.07 6.68 3.67
N LEU A 31 7.13 5.81 2.66
CA LEU A 31 6.75 4.40 2.78
C LEU A 31 7.62 3.64 3.78
N THR A 32 8.92 3.94 3.87
CA THR A 32 9.79 3.29 4.88
C THR A 32 9.38 3.59 6.32
N LYS A 33 8.73 4.73 6.54
CA LYS A 33 8.26 5.19 7.86
C LYS A 33 6.86 4.69 8.21
N ILE A 34 6.13 4.11 7.26
CA ILE A 34 4.76 3.64 7.44
C ILE A 34 4.76 2.10 7.49
N PRO A 35 4.66 1.50 8.69
CA PRO A 35 4.62 0.05 8.80
C PRO A 35 3.39 -0.51 8.08
N ASN A 36 3.58 -1.62 7.36
CA ASN A 36 2.55 -2.30 6.57
C ASN A 36 1.93 -1.46 5.44
N SER A 37 2.68 -0.50 4.87
CA SER A 37 2.25 0.20 3.67
C SER A 37 1.93 -0.80 2.54
N HIS A 38 0.82 -0.59 1.84
CA HIS A 38 0.38 -1.51 0.79
C HIS A 38 1.41 -1.55 -0.36
N PRO A 39 1.84 -2.73 -0.86
CA PRO A 39 2.88 -2.84 -1.90
C PRO A 39 2.50 -2.26 -3.27
N PHE A 40 1.23 -1.90 -3.45
CA PHE A 40 0.70 -1.27 -4.67
C PHE A 40 0.63 0.25 -4.57
N MET A 41 1.09 0.82 -3.46
CA MET A 41 1.14 2.26 -3.22
C MET A 41 2.55 2.83 -3.42
N THR A 42 3.41 2.11 -4.13
CA THR A 42 4.73 2.60 -4.50
C THR A 42 4.63 3.54 -5.71
N PRO A 43 5.51 4.55 -5.81
CA PRO A 43 5.57 5.41 -7.00
C PRO A 43 5.75 4.58 -8.27
N TYR A 44 6.54 3.51 -8.23
CA TYR A 44 6.76 2.63 -9.37
C TYR A 44 5.49 1.91 -9.82
N TRP A 45 4.73 1.31 -8.89
CA TRP A 45 3.50 0.60 -9.25
C TRP A 45 2.49 1.55 -9.88
N LEU A 46 2.34 2.74 -9.29
CA LEU A 46 1.37 3.72 -9.76
C LEU A 46 1.80 4.35 -11.09
N GLY A 47 3.06 4.76 -11.23
CA GLY A 47 3.62 5.28 -12.48
C GLY A 47 3.43 4.29 -13.64
N VAL A 48 3.88 3.04 -13.48
CA VAL A 48 3.73 2.00 -14.52
C VAL A 48 2.26 1.73 -14.84
N THR A 49 1.39 1.68 -13.83
CA THR A 49 -0.04 1.41 -14.05
C THR A 49 -0.71 2.55 -14.83
N LEU A 50 -0.35 3.79 -14.54
CA LEU A 50 -0.89 4.96 -15.24
C LEU A 50 -0.35 5.05 -16.68
N GLU A 51 0.94 4.76 -16.89
CA GLU A 51 1.53 4.69 -18.24
C GLU A 51 0.88 3.60 -19.10
N LEU A 52 0.60 2.42 -18.53
CA LEU A 52 0.05 1.28 -19.28
C LEU A 52 -1.46 1.39 -19.53
N TYR A 53 -2.22 1.92 -18.56
CA TYR A 53 -3.69 1.87 -18.60
C TYR A 53 -4.35 3.25 -18.76
N GLY A 54 -3.56 4.33 -18.65
CA GLY A 54 -4.03 5.71 -18.69
C GLY A 54 -4.87 6.10 -17.45
N VAL A 55 -5.06 7.41 -17.30
CA VAL A 55 -6.04 7.96 -16.36
C VAL A 55 -7.39 8.05 -17.06
N MET A 56 -8.47 7.65 -16.39
CA MET A 56 -9.83 7.78 -16.94
C MET A 56 -10.41 9.18 -16.75
N HIS A 57 -9.91 9.94 -15.78
CA HIS A 57 -10.48 11.18 -15.26
C HIS A 57 -9.37 12.13 -14.79
N GLU A 58 -9.73 13.34 -14.34
CA GLU A 58 -8.82 14.32 -13.74
C GLU A 58 -8.31 13.83 -12.36
N GLY A 59 -7.41 12.85 -12.40
CA GLY A 59 -6.70 12.39 -11.21
C GLY A 59 -5.89 13.53 -10.60
N LYS A 60 -5.90 13.62 -9.27
CA LYS A 60 -5.10 14.55 -8.50
C LYS A 60 -4.27 13.80 -7.48
N ILE A 61 -3.02 14.22 -7.34
CA ILE A 61 -2.14 13.83 -6.24
C ILE A 61 -2.31 14.89 -5.15
N TYR A 62 -2.73 14.45 -3.97
CA TYR A 62 -2.76 15.27 -2.78
C TYR A 62 -1.55 14.91 -1.92
N THR A 63 -0.78 15.92 -1.52
CA THR A 63 0.40 15.74 -0.68
C THR A 63 0.28 16.61 0.56
N LEU A 64 0.75 16.10 1.68
CA LEU A 64 0.87 16.86 2.91
C LEU A 64 2.34 16.92 3.27
N GLU A 65 2.85 18.13 3.45
CA GLU A 65 4.20 18.38 3.94
C GLU A 65 4.16 18.86 5.39
N ILE A 66 5.09 18.36 6.20
CA ILE A 66 5.36 18.82 7.56
C ILE A 66 6.84 19.07 7.66
N ASP A 67 7.24 20.27 8.10
CA ASP A 67 8.65 20.66 8.20
C ASP A 67 9.43 20.46 6.89
N ARG A 68 8.76 20.68 5.74
CA ARG A 68 9.28 20.48 4.36
C ARG A 68 9.59 19.03 4.00
N GLU A 69 9.08 18.07 4.76
CA GLU A 69 9.15 16.66 4.44
C GLU A 69 7.76 16.15 4.04
N LEU A 70 7.70 15.31 3.00
CA LEU A 70 6.49 14.61 2.60
C LEU A 70 6.02 13.71 3.75
N ALA A 71 4.90 14.07 4.34
CA ALA A 71 4.31 13.40 5.50
C ALA A 71 3.04 12.62 5.13
N GLY A 72 2.40 12.97 4.01
CA GLY A 72 1.28 12.23 3.46
C GLY A 72 1.12 12.38 1.96
N ILE A 73 0.56 11.36 1.31
CA ILE A 73 0.22 11.34 -0.11
C ILE A 73 -1.02 10.49 -0.36
N THR A 74 -1.88 10.92 -1.28
CA THR A 74 -2.98 10.10 -1.81
C THR A 74 -3.35 10.51 -3.22
N LEU A 75 -3.98 9.60 -3.96
CA LEU A 75 -4.39 9.80 -5.34
C LEU A 75 -5.91 9.70 -5.42
N LEU A 76 -6.55 10.80 -5.79
CA LEU A 76 -8.00 10.89 -5.88
C LEU A 76 -8.44 11.32 -7.27
N ASP A 77 -9.54 10.77 -7.73
CA ASP A 77 -10.32 11.30 -8.85
C ASP A 77 -11.27 12.36 -8.27
N VAL A 78 -11.14 13.62 -8.71
CA VAL A 78 -11.87 14.73 -8.09
C VAL A 78 -12.56 15.60 -9.13
N ASP A 79 -13.89 15.60 -9.06
CA ASP A 79 -14.76 16.54 -9.74
C ASP A 79 -15.00 17.73 -8.80
N MET A 80 -14.25 18.81 -9.02
CA MET A 80 -14.38 20.02 -8.20
C MET A 80 -15.66 20.80 -8.48
N GLU A 81 -16.25 20.68 -9.68
CA GLU A 81 -17.50 21.38 -10.01
C GLU A 81 -18.65 20.84 -9.15
N ASN A 82 -18.70 19.52 -8.99
CA ASN A 82 -19.69 18.85 -8.15
C ASN A 82 -19.20 18.58 -6.72
N ARG A 83 -17.97 18.98 -6.40
CA ARG A 83 -17.26 18.72 -5.12
C ARG A 83 -17.32 17.24 -4.73
N ARG A 84 -17.12 16.36 -5.70
CA ARG A 84 -17.13 14.91 -5.51
C ARG A 84 -15.72 14.36 -5.66
N GLY A 85 -15.31 13.53 -4.73
CA GLY A 85 -14.07 12.77 -4.85
C GLY A 85 -14.34 11.28 -4.85
N LYS A 86 -13.40 10.55 -5.45
CA LYS A 86 -13.33 9.10 -5.36
C LYS A 86 -11.88 8.70 -5.23
N ILE A 87 -11.60 7.61 -4.54
CA ILE A 87 -10.29 6.98 -4.61
C ILE A 87 -9.98 6.68 -6.08
N LEU A 88 -8.87 7.22 -6.59
CA LEU A 88 -8.48 6.99 -7.98
C LEU A 88 -8.32 5.49 -8.18
N SER A 89 -8.96 4.91 -9.18
CA SER A 89 -8.68 3.53 -9.59
C SER A 89 -8.24 3.58 -11.04
N PRO A 90 -7.07 3.03 -11.38
CA PRO A 90 -6.72 2.76 -12.77
C PRO A 90 -7.83 1.97 -13.46
N ARG A 91 -7.85 1.95 -14.81
CA ARG A 91 -8.83 1.19 -15.63
C ARG A 91 -8.91 -0.31 -15.30
N TYR A 92 -7.97 -0.83 -14.50
CA TYR A 92 -8.03 -2.19 -13.99
C TYR A 92 -8.83 -2.24 -12.67
N PRO A 93 -9.89 -3.04 -12.59
CA PRO A 93 -10.64 -3.20 -11.34
C PRO A 93 -9.75 -3.90 -10.30
N ASN A 94 -9.88 -3.50 -9.03
CA ASN A 94 -9.25 -4.08 -7.83
C ASN A 94 -7.93 -3.46 -7.34
N TYR A 95 -7.55 -2.26 -7.78
CA TYR A 95 -6.43 -1.57 -7.16
C TYR A 95 -6.81 -0.99 -5.79
N PHE A 96 -5.97 -1.23 -4.80
CA PHE A 96 -5.99 -0.53 -3.52
C PHE A 96 -5.26 0.78 -3.73
N ASN A 97 -6.00 1.85 -3.97
CA ASN A 97 -5.50 3.19 -3.70
C ASN A 97 -5.99 3.57 -2.31
N GLU A 98 -5.06 3.89 -1.42
CA GLU A 98 -5.36 4.31 -0.05
C GLU A 98 -4.69 5.66 0.21
N PHE A 99 -4.98 6.22 1.38
CA PHE A 99 -4.19 7.31 1.91
C PHE A 99 -2.84 6.74 2.39
N ILE A 100 -1.79 7.53 2.33
CA ILE A 100 -0.49 7.19 2.89
C ILE A 100 -0.08 8.38 3.73
N ALA A 101 0.09 8.21 5.03
CA ALA A 101 0.53 9.26 5.93
C ALA A 101 1.15 8.67 7.19
N TYR A 102 2.00 9.47 7.83
CA TYR A 102 2.52 9.17 9.16
C TYR A 102 1.39 8.89 10.14
N HIS A 103 1.63 7.97 11.08
CA HIS A 103 0.60 7.44 11.96
C HIS A 103 -0.13 8.54 12.74
N GLU A 104 0.64 9.55 13.16
CA GLU A 104 0.25 10.65 14.02
C GLU A 104 -0.66 11.68 13.35
N ILE A 105 -0.74 11.67 12.01
CA ILE A 105 -1.47 12.69 11.23
C ILE A 105 -2.50 12.09 10.26
N ARG A 106 -2.72 10.76 10.31
CA ARG A 106 -3.56 10.07 9.30
C ARG A 106 -4.99 10.59 9.30
N GLU A 107 -5.54 10.85 10.48
CA GLU A 107 -6.92 11.30 10.61
C GLU A 107 -7.04 12.72 10.08
N GLU A 108 -6.16 13.63 10.51
CA GLU A 108 -6.10 15.02 10.06
C GLU A 108 -5.89 15.11 8.55
N PHE A 109 -5.01 14.29 7.98
CA PHE A 109 -4.76 14.28 6.54
C PHE A 109 -6.01 13.87 5.74
N VAL A 110 -6.71 12.82 6.18
CA VAL A 110 -7.96 12.38 5.54
C VAL A 110 -9.04 13.44 5.71
N GLU A 111 -9.22 13.98 6.92
CA GLU A 111 -10.22 15.01 7.19
C GLU A 111 -10.00 16.27 6.37
N GLU A 112 -8.75 16.75 6.27
CA GLU A 112 -8.41 17.95 5.50
C GLU A 112 -8.79 17.78 4.02
N ILE A 113 -8.42 16.65 3.41
CA ILE A 113 -8.75 16.38 2.00
C ILE A 113 -10.26 16.25 1.80
N LEU A 114 -10.94 15.53 2.70
CA LEU A 114 -12.38 15.32 2.57
C LEU A 114 -13.19 16.59 2.89
N SER A 115 -12.64 17.53 3.66
CA SER A 115 -13.29 18.82 3.97
C SER A 115 -13.63 19.65 2.73
N ALA A 116 -12.84 19.50 1.66
CA ALA A 116 -13.07 20.20 0.40
C ALA A 116 -14.22 19.60 -0.42
N LEU A 117 -14.65 18.37 -0.11
CA LEU A 117 -15.60 17.57 -0.88
C LEU A 117 -16.95 17.45 -0.17
N ASP A 118 -18.05 17.38 -0.92
CA ASP A 118 -19.39 17.10 -0.38
C ASP A 118 -19.70 15.59 -0.38
N VAL A 119 -19.12 14.85 -1.33
CA VAL A 119 -19.31 13.40 -1.47
C VAL A 119 -17.97 12.74 -1.73
N PHE A 120 -17.69 11.65 -1.01
CA PHE A 120 -16.47 10.86 -1.22
C PHE A 120 -16.80 9.38 -1.39
N ILE A 121 -16.44 8.83 -2.55
CA ILE A 121 -16.74 7.45 -2.89
C ILE A 121 -15.51 6.58 -2.64
N VAL A 122 -15.66 5.58 -1.76
CA VAL A 122 -14.61 4.61 -1.43
C VAL A 122 -15.04 3.25 -1.95
N THR A 123 -14.42 2.79 -3.02
CA THR A 123 -14.85 1.53 -3.65
C THR A 123 -14.64 0.34 -2.74
N GLN A 124 -13.44 0.13 -2.19
CA GLN A 124 -13.12 -0.95 -1.25
C GLN A 124 -12.00 -0.50 -0.31
N ILE A 125 -12.12 -0.85 0.97
CA ILE A 125 -11.03 -0.70 1.94
C ILE A 125 -10.95 -2.00 2.77
N PRO A 126 -9.80 -2.67 2.83
CA PRO A 126 -9.64 -3.88 3.62
C PRO A 126 -9.70 -3.54 5.11
N GLU A 127 -10.27 -4.43 5.94
CA GLU A 127 -10.35 -4.21 7.40
C GLU A 127 -8.97 -4.12 8.06
N SER A 128 -7.94 -4.68 7.41
CA SER A 128 -6.56 -4.58 7.83
C SER A 128 -5.92 -3.21 7.53
N SER A 129 -6.57 -2.37 6.72
CA SER A 129 -6.06 -1.03 6.42
C SER A 129 -6.13 -0.15 7.67
N PRO A 130 -5.08 0.62 7.98
CA PRO A 130 -5.12 1.57 9.09
C PRO A 130 -6.16 2.69 8.88
N TYR A 131 -6.65 2.91 7.65
CA TYR A 131 -7.64 3.94 7.36
C TYR A 131 -9.08 3.42 7.45
N TYR A 132 -9.30 2.11 7.61
CA TYR A 132 -10.63 1.52 7.69
C TYR A 132 -11.49 2.22 8.76
N TRP A 133 -10.94 2.36 9.98
CA TRP A 133 -11.66 2.97 11.10
C TRP A 133 -11.84 4.48 10.94
N ILE A 134 -10.87 5.17 10.34
CA ILE A 134 -10.95 6.61 10.06
C ILE A 134 -12.10 6.86 9.08
N ILE A 135 -12.10 6.17 7.93
CA ILE A 135 -13.16 6.31 6.91
C ILE A 135 -14.52 5.90 7.47
N LYS A 136 -14.60 4.84 8.28
CA LYS A 136 -15.84 4.41 8.94
C LYS A 136 -16.39 5.47 9.90
N LYS A 137 -15.54 6.03 10.76
CA LYS A 137 -15.90 7.12 11.68
C LYS A 137 -16.39 8.36 10.91
N LEU A 138 -15.72 8.71 9.82
CA LEU A 138 -16.11 9.83 8.97
C LEU A 138 -17.43 9.58 8.23
N ALA A 139 -17.73 8.34 7.85
CA ALA A 139 -19.01 7.96 7.23
C ALA A 139 -20.20 8.11 8.22
N GLU A 140 -19.96 7.84 9.50
CA GLU A 140 -20.97 8.01 10.57
C GLU A 140 -21.24 9.49 10.87
N ASN A 141 -20.24 10.35 10.66
CA ASN A 141 -20.39 11.80 10.68
C ASN A 141 -21.09 12.26 9.40
N LYS A 142 -22.38 12.61 9.49
CA LYS A 142 -23.30 12.96 8.37
C LYS A 142 -22.88 14.10 7.42
N LYS A 143 -21.65 14.62 7.50
CA LYS A 143 -21.12 15.67 6.61
C LYS A 143 -20.81 15.15 5.21
N TYR A 144 -20.58 13.84 5.04
CA TYR A 144 -20.18 13.26 3.75
C TYR A 144 -21.02 12.04 3.42
N GLY A 145 -21.39 11.91 2.15
CA GLY A 145 -21.91 10.65 1.63
C GLY A 145 -20.76 9.70 1.33
N ILE A 146 -20.48 8.74 2.21
CA ILE A 146 -19.50 7.66 1.95
C ILE A 146 -20.24 6.39 1.52
N ASN A 147 -19.96 5.93 0.31
CA ASN A 147 -20.49 4.66 -0.22
C ASN A 147 -19.35 3.63 -0.31
N ILE A 148 -19.43 2.55 0.47
CA ILE A 148 -18.43 1.47 0.52
C ILE A 148 -18.93 0.29 -0.31
N THR A 149 -18.36 0.09 -1.50
CA THR A 149 -18.75 -1.00 -2.43
C THR A 149 -17.85 -2.23 -2.29
N GLY A 150 -17.84 -2.83 -1.09
CA GLY A 150 -17.21 -4.13 -0.83
C GLY A 150 -16.21 -4.15 0.32
N GLN A 151 -16.26 -5.21 1.11
CA GLN A 151 -15.30 -5.54 2.17
C GLN A 151 -14.47 -6.74 1.73
N ARG A 152 -13.14 -6.67 1.89
CA ARG A 152 -12.24 -7.80 1.64
C ARG A 152 -11.47 -8.16 2.90
N ASN A 153 -11.67 -9.41 3.34
CA ASN A 153 -10.81 -10.03 4.33
C ASN A 153 -9.56 -10.57 3.63
N LEU A 154 -8.47 -9.82 3.70
CA LEU A 154 -7.16 -10.35 3.30
C LEU A 154 -6.72 -11.39 4.33
N LYS A 155 -6.48 -12.62 3.88
CA LYS A 155 -5.84 -13.62 4.72
C LYS A 155 -4.37 -13.26 4.87
N SER A 156 -3.97 -12.72 6.01
CA SER A 156 -2.57 -12.48 6.32
C SER A 156 -1.87 -13.82 6.58
N LEU A 157 -0.81 -14.12 5.83
CA LEU A 157 0.15 -15.15 6.19
C LEU A 157 1.33 -14.46 6.88
N ILE A 158 1.43 -14.61 8.19
CA ILE A 158 2.59 -14.14 8.94
C ILE A 158 3.75 -15.07 8.60
N VAL A 159 4.75 -14.55 7.87
CA VAL A 159 6.01 -15.27 7.66
C VAL A 159 6.75 -15.27 9.00
N PRO A 160 6.99 -16.45 9.60
CA PRO A 160 7.64 -16.51 10.90
C PRO A 160 9.12 -16.19 10.78
N GLU A 161 9.66 -15.43 11.73
CA GLU A 161 11.11 -15.23 11.86
C GLU A 161 11.85 -16.55 12.10
N ASN A 162 11.18 -17.54 12.69
CA ASN A 162 11.70 -18.87 12.92
C ASN A 162 10.70 -19.93 12.42
N VAL A 163 11.04 -20.56 11.30
CA VAL A 163 10.23 -21.58 10.63
C VAL A 163 9.98 -22.78 11.54
N GLU A 164 10.96 -23.18 12.35
CA GLU A 164 10.84 -24.34 13.26
C GLU A 164 9.80 -24.09 14.34
N LYS A 165 9.86 -22.95 15.03
CA LYS A 165 8.86 -22.53 16.02
C LYS A 165 7.46 -22.40 15.42
N TRP A 166 7.35 -21.99 14.17
CA TRP A 166 6.07 -21.91 13.46
C TRP A 166 5.51 -23.27 13.07
N LEU A 167 6.36 -24.19 12.61
CA LEU A 167 5.99 -25.59 12.34
C LEU A 167 5.47 -26.30 13.59
N TYR A 168 6.00 -25.98 14.77
CA TYR A 168 5.46 -26.46 16.06
C TYR A 168 4.06 -25.91 16.36
N LYS A 169 3.74 -24.68 15.92
CA LYS A 169 2.43 -24.06 16.12
C LYS A 169 1.38 -24.57 15.12
N ILE A 170 1.78 -24.88 13.91
CA ILE A 170 0.90 -25.50 12.92
C ILE A 170 0.68 -26.96 13.31
N LYS A 171 -0.55 -27.31 13.67
CA LYS A 171 -0.91 -28.69 14.02
C LYS A 171 -1.53 -29.43 12.82
N GLY A 172 -1.41 -30.76 12.84
CA GLY A 172 -2.14 -31.64 11.93
C GLY A 172 -1.53 -31.77 10.53
N LYS A 173 -2.39 -31.92 9.52
CA LYS A 173 -2.01 -32.31 8.15
C LYS A 173 -1.08 -31.31 7.46
N ALA A 174 -1.27 -30.02 7.71
CA ALA A 174 -0.46 -28.96 7.12
C ALA A 174 1.01 -29.04 7.56
N SER A 175 1.28 -29.26 8.85
CA SER A 175 2.65 -29.40 9.36
C SER A 175 3.39 -30.59 8.75
N ARG A 176 2.73 -31.75 8.64
CA ARG A 176 3.32 -32.93 7.97
C ARG A 176 3.70 -32.66 6.52
N ILE A 177 2.83 -31.99 5.77
CA ILE A 177 3.09 -31.63 4.37
C ILE A 177 4.31 -30.70 4.32
N ILE A 178 4.31 -29.61 5.10
CA ILE A 178 5.41 -28.64 5.09
C ILE A 178 6.74 -29.28 5.52
N THR A 179 6.76 -30.09 6.58
CA THR A 179 7.97 -30.82 7.00
C THR A 179 8.47 -31.77 5.92
N SER A 180 7.58 -32.47 5.23
CA SER A 180 7.97 -33.38 4.14
C SER A 180 8.58 -32.61 2.96
N THR A 181 8.01 -31.46 2.61
CA THR A 181 8.53 -30.57 1.55
C THR A 181 9.89 -30.01 1.92
N LEU A 182 10.07 -29.52 3.16
CA LEU A 182 11.35 -28.99 3.65
C LEU A 182 12.46 -30.06 3.64
N LYS A 183 12.17 -31.28 4.10
CA LYS A 183 13.13 -32.39 4.02
C LYS A 183 13.54 -32.71 2.59
N ARG A 184 12.61 -32.61 1.64
CA ARG A 184 12.88 -32.85 0.22
C ARG A 184 13.74 -31.74 -0.38
N ALA A 185 13.42 -30.48 -0.09
CA ALA A 185 14.20 -29.32 -0.53
C ALA A 185 15.64 -29.40 -0.02
N LYS A 186 15.83 -29.69 1.28
CA LYS A 186 17.17 -29.85 1.87
C LYS A 186 18.00 -30.95 1.21
N ARG A 187 17.36 -32.09 0.87
CA ARG A 187 18.05 -33.15 0.10
C ARG A 187 18.46 -32.70 -1.30
N PHE A 188 17.64 -31.89 -1.97
CA PHE A 188 17.99 -31.36 -3.28
C PHE A 188 19.18 -30.41 -3.20
N GLU A 189 19.17 -29.51 -2.22
CA GLU A 189 20.30 -28.62 -1.93
C GLU A 189 21.57 -29.43 -1.65
N GLU A 190 21.53 -30.42 -0.76
CA GLU A 190 22.67 -31.30 -0.45
C GLU A 190 23.21 -32.05 -1.69
N ILE A 191 22.33 -32.45 -2.63
CA ILE A 191 22.73 -33.08 -3.89
C ILE A 191 23.40 -32.07 -4.82
N GLU A 192 22.85 -30.85 -4.91
CA GLU A 192 23.37 -29.79 -5.77
C GLU A 192 24.72 -29.27 -5.27
N THR A 193 24.89 -29.07 -3.96
CA THR A 193 26.16 -28.68 -3.35
C THR A 193 27.24 -29.74 -3.60
N LYS A 194 26.93 -31.02 -3.37
CA LYS A 194 27.87 -32.12 -3.68
C LYS A 194 28.27 -32.16 -5.15
N ARG A 195 27.31 -31.91 -6.04
CA ARG A 195 27.57 -31.91 -7.49
C ARG A 195 28.47 -30.75 -7.90
N ILE A 196 28.39 -29.61 -7.21
CA ILE A 196 29.28 -28.46 -7.43
C ILE A 196 30.69 -28.76 -6.89
N GLU A 197 30.80 -29.37 -5.70
CA GLU A 197 32.08 -29.81 -5.12
C GLU A 197 32.79 -30.82 -6.03
N ASP A 198 32.08 -31.85 -6.50
CA ASP A 198 32.60 -32.86 -7.42
C ASP A 198 33.10 -32.25 -8.75
N VAL A 199 32.43 -31.21 -9.26
CA VAL A 199 32.85 -30.49 -10.48
C VAL A 199 34.07 -29.60 -10.19
N SER A 200 34.16 -28.97 -9.03
CA SER A 200 35.33 -28.15 -8.66
C SER A 200 36.60 -28.99 -8.54
N GLU A 201 36.51 -30.19 -7.95
CA GLU A 201 37.65 -31.13 -7.84
C GLU A 201 38.13 -31.67 -9.20
N LEU A 202 37.27 -31.67 -10.22
CA LEU A 202 37.61 -32.07 -11.59
C LEU A 202 38.28 -30.96 -12.40
N VAL A 203 38.09 -29.70 -12.03
CA VAL A 203 38.69 -28.54 -12.71
C VAL A 203 40.07 -28.20 -12.16
N ASP A 204 40.35 -28.56 -10.89
CA ASP A 204 41.64 -28.37 -10.23
C ASP A 204 42.67 -29.52 -10.46
N ARG A 205 42.38 -30.46 -11.37
CA ARG A 205 43.29 -31.55 -11.80
C ARG A 205 43.77 -31.36 -13.23
#